data_AF-A0A1Q7DKA8-F1
#
_entry.id   AF-A0A1Q7DKA8-F1
#
_cell.length_a   1.000
_cell.length_b   1.000
_cell.length_c   1.000
_cell.angle_alpha   90.00
_cell.angle_beta   90.00
_cell.angle_gamma   90.00
#
_symmetry.space_group_name_H-M   'P 1'
#
loop_
_entity.id
_entity.type
_entity.pdbx_description
1 polymer ?
#
loop_
_entity_poly.entity_id
_entity_poly.type
_entity_poly.pdbx_seq_one_letter_code
_entity_poly.pdbx_strand_id
1 'polypeptide(L)'
;MTLRRLLAVVMLVVVLVTFVRPAQAEALEPTVIILIISGAIVVVAVLAVLIIANVAEHRRGIRTQEQQRGPLVVAWQPPTTVESP
;
A
#
# COMPACT_ATOMS: atom_id res chain seq x y z
N MET A 1 -7.17 4.29 0.94
CA MET A 1 -6.65 5.16 2.03
C MET A 1 -6.02 6.38 1.37
N THR A 2 -6.33 7.61 1.80
CA THR A 2 -5.70 8.81 1.20
C THR A 2 -4.22 8.86 1.57
N LEU A 3 -3.36 9.43 0.69
CA LEU A 3 -1.91 9.53 0.90
C LEU A 3 -1.55 10.10 2.29
N ARG A 4 -2.32 11.09 2.74
CA ARG A 4 -2.17 11.72 4.07
C ARG A 4 -2.43 10.76 5.21
N ARG A 5 -3.43 9.87 5.10
CA ARG A 5 -3.70 8.83 6.11
C ARG A 5 -2.60 7.78 6.14
N LEU A 6 -2.05 7.38 4.99
CA LEU A 6 -0.92 6.44 4.96
C LEU A 6 0.33 7.06 5.59
N LEU A 7 0.66 8.31 5.25
CA LEU A 7 1.74 9.05 5.90
C LEU A 7 1.55 9.17 7.41
N ALA A 8 0.32 9.45 7.87
CA ALA A 8 0.01 9.49 9.30
C ALA A 8 0.22 8.13 9.98
N VAL A 9 -0.20 7.02 9.36
CA VAL A 9 0.03 5.67 9.89
C VAL A 9 1.52 5.34 9.93
N VAL A 10 2.26 5.61 8.85
CA VAL A 10 3.71 5.39 8.80
C VAL A 10 4.40 6.20 9.90
N MET A 11 4.04 7.47 10.04
CA MET A 11 4.64 8.34 11.06
C MET A 11 4.30 7.86 12.48
N LEU A 12 3.06 7.44 12.71
CA LEU A 12 2.64 6.87 14.00
C LEU A 12 3.44 5.60 14.34
N VAL A 13 3.67 4.72 13.36
CA VAL A 13 4.48 3.51 13.54
C VAL A 13 5.92 3.87 13.86
N VAL A 14 6.53 4.81 13.14
CA VAL A 14 7.89 5.28 13.40
C VAL A 14 8.00 5.86 14.81
N VAL A 15 7.04 6.69 15.22
CA VAL A 15 6.99 7.24 16.58
C VAL A 15 6.89 6.11 17.60
N LEU A 16 5.98 5.16 17.41
CA LEU A 16 5.81 4.02 18.32
C LEU A 16 7.09 3.21 18.47
N VAL A 17 7.76 2.88 17.36
CA VAL A 17 9.04 2.16 17.34
C VAL A 17 10.14 2.99 18.02
N THR A 18 10.17 4.31 17.82
CA THR A 18 11.16 5.21 18.44
C THR A 18 10.96 5.34 19.94
N PHE A 19 9.71 5.27 20.42
CA PHE A 19 9.39 5.22 21.84
C PHE A 19 9.80 3.88 22.49
N VAL A 20 9.88 2.81 21.71
CA VAL A 20 10.54 1.56 22.13
C VAL A 20 12.06 1.75 22.05
N ARG A 21 12.62 2.66 22.88
CA ARG A 21 14.05 2.62 23.17
C ARG A 21 14.28 1.43 24.09
N PRO A 22 15.06 0.41 23.68
CA PRO A 22 15.49 -0.61 24.63
C PRO A 22 16.33 0.10 25.70
N ALA A 23 15.96 -0.08 26.96
CA ALA A 23 16.70 0.44 28.11
C ALA A 23 18.18 0.02 28.01
N GLN A 24 19.05 0.89 28.53
CA GLN A 24 20.51 0.84 28.41
C GLN A 24 21.08 -0.59 28.47
N ALA A 25 21.99 -0.85 27.52
CA ALA A 25 22.61 -2.12 27.17
C ALA A 25 23.59 -2.70 28.22
N GLU A 26 23.20 -2.76 29.49
CA GLU A 26 24.09 -3.32 30.53
C GLU A 26 23.90 -4.83 30.77
N ALA A 27 22.81 -5.46 30.31
CA ALA A 27 22.65 -6.92 30.34
C ALA A 27 21.50 -7.43 29.45
N LEU A 28 21.39 -6.96 28.21
CA LEU A 28 20.35 -7.48 27.30
C LEU A 28 20.71 -8.91 26.86
N GLU A 29 19.93 -9.88 27.32
CA GLU A 29 20.08 -11.27 26.89
C GLU A 29 19.97 -11.38 25.36
N PRO A 30 20.78 -12.24 24.70
CA PRO A 30 20.76 -12.40 23.24
C PRO A 30 19.36 -12.69 22.69
N THR A 31 18.53 -13.41 23.45
CA THR A 31 17.14 -13.72 23.11
C THR A 31 16.30 -12.45 22.93
N VAL A 32 16.47 -11.45 23.80
CA VAL A 32 15.72 -10.19 23.74
C VAL A 32 16.15 -9.36 22.53
N ILE A 33 17.44 -9.38 22.20
CA ILE A 33 17.97 -8.71 21.01
C ILE A 33 17.33 -9.29 19.74
N ILE A 34 17.28 -10.62 19.63
CA ILE A 34 16.66 -11.31 18.48
C ILE A 34 15.16 -11.03 18.42
N LEU A 35 14.47 -10.97 19.57
CA LEU A 35 13.04 -10.62 19.64
C LEU A 35 12.77 -9.21 19.09
N ILE A 36 13.61 -8.23 19.46
CA ILE A 36 13.47 -6.84 18.98
C ILE A 36 13.72 -6.77 17.47
N ILE A 37 14.78 -7.42 16.98
CA ILE A 37 15.13 -7.44 15.55
C ILE A 37 14.01 -8.10 14.73
N SER A 38 13.54 -9.27 15.15
CA SER A 38 12.45 -9.98 14.46
C SER A 38 11.15 -9.16 14.47
N GLY A 39 10.82 -8.52 15.59
CA GLY A 39 9.68 -7.60 15.67
C GLY A 39 9.81 -6.43 14.68
N ALA A 40 10.99 -5.82 14.58
CA ALA A 40 11.25 -4.75 13.62
C ALA A 40 11.08 -5.23 12.16
N ILE A 41 11.57 -6.42 11.82
CA ILE A 41 11.42 -7.00 10.47
C ILE A 41 9.93 -7.18 10.11
N VAL A 42 9.12 -7.70 11.03
CA VAL A 42 7.68 -7.88 10.81
C VAL A 42 7.00 -6.53 10.55
N VAL A 43 7.32 -5.50 11.33
CA VAL A 43 6.77 -4.14 11.15
C VAL A 43 7.14 -3.59 9.76
N VAL A 44 8.39 -3.75 9.32
CA VAL A 44 8.83 -3.31 7.99
C VAL A 44 8.10 -4.08 6.88
N ALA A 45 7.92 -5.39 7.02
CA ALA A 45 7.19 -6.20 6.05
C ALA A 45 5.72 -5.76 5.93
N VAL A 46 5.04 -5.51 7.06
CA VAL A 46 3.66 -5.00 7.06
C VAL A 46 3.58 -3.64 6.39
N LEU A 47 4.50 -2.72 6.70
CA LEU A 47 4.58 -1.41 6.06
C LEU A 47 4.79 -1.54 4.54
N ALA A 48 5.69 -2.41 4.09
CA ALA A 48 5.93 -2.64 2.67
C ALA A 48 4.66 -3.14 1.97
N VAL A 49 3.97 -4.12 2.55
CA VAL A 49 2.68 -4.62 2.01
C VAL A 49 1.64 -3.50 1.95
N LEU A 50 1.52 -2.70 3.00
CA LEU A 50 0.56 -1.59 3.05
C LEU A 50 0.86 -0.53 1.98
N ILE A 51 2.13 -0.19 1.80
CA ILE A 51 2.59 0.74 0.77
C ILE A 51 2.28 0.18 -0.61
N ILE A 52 2.66 -1.08 -0.90
CA ILE A 52 2.42 -1.72 -2.19
C ILE A 52 0.92 -1.75 -2.51
N ALA A 53 0.09 -2.17 -1.56
CA ALA A 53 -1.36 -2.21 -1.72
C ALA A 53 -1.92 -0.81 -2.01
N ASN A 54 -1.48 0.21 -1.28
CA ASN A 54 -1.98 1.56 -1.45
C ASN A 54 -1.47 2.23 -2.74
N VAL A 55 -0.24 1.94 -3.17
CA VAL A 55 0.32 2.40 -4.45
C VAL A 55 -0.35 1.71 -5.63
N ALA A 56 -0.64 0.41 -5.54
CA ALA A 56 -1.37 -0.32 -6.57
C ALA A 56 -2.78 0.24 -6.76
N GLU A 57 -3.46 0.56 -5.67
CA GLU A 57 -4.78 1.21 -5.72
C GLU A 57 -4.70 2.61 -6.34
N HIS A 58 -3.69 3.41 -5.96
CA HIS A 58 -3.49 4.74 -6.54
C HIS A 58 -3.21 4.69 -8.05
N ARG A 59 -2.38 3.73 -8.50
CA ARG A 59 -2.11 3.53 -9.94
C ARG A 59 -3.36 3.09 -10.70
N ARG A 60 -4.23 2.25 -10.11
CA ARG A 60 -5.51 1.88 -10.72
C ARG A 60 -6.43 3.10 -10.84
N GLY A 61 -6.57 3.89 -9.77
CA GLY A 61 -7.38 5.11 -9.78
C GLY A 61 -6.94 6.13 -10.83
N ILE A 62 -5.63 6.33 -11.02
CA ILE A 62 -5.10 7.20 -12.09
C ILE A 62 -5.44 6.64 -13.48
N ARG A 63 -5.24 5.34 -13.72
CA ARG A 63 -5.61 4.71 -15.00
C ARG A 63 -7.09 4.88 -15.32
N THR A 64 -7.98 4.69 -14.34
CA THR A 64 -9.42 4.88 -14.53
C THR A 64 -9.75 6.34 -14.85
N GLN A 65 -9.04 7.30 -14.25
CA GLN A 65 -9.25 8.72 -14.49
C GLN A 65 -8.71 9.20 -15.85
N GLU A 66 -7.57 8.67 -16.31
CA GLU A 66 -7.06 8.90 -17.67
C GLU A 66 -7.99 8.30 -18.73
N GLN A 67 -8.52 7.09 -18.50
CA GLN A 67 -9.47 6.45 -19.41
C GLN A 67 -10.79 7.21 -19.53
N GLN A 68 -11.16 7.99 -18.51
CA GLN A 68 -12.33 8.87 -18.52
C GLN A 68 -12.06 10.26 -19.13
N ARG A 69 -10.78 10.68 -19.24
CA ARG A 69 -10.37 11.94 -19.88
C ARG A 69 -9.94 11.80 -21.34
N GLY A 70 -9.67 10.58 -21.83
CA GLY A 70 -9.52 10.31 -23.25
C GLY A 70 -10.87 10.40 -23.98
N PRO A 71 -10.91 10.67 -25.29
CA PRO A 71 -12.16 10.69 -26.04
C PRO A 71 -12.84 9.33 -25.85
N LEU A 72 -14.07 9.33 -25.33
CA LEU A 72 -14.88 8.14 -25.16
C LEU A 72 -15.19 7.58 -26.55
N VAL A 73 -14.36 6.67 -27.05
CA VAL A 73 -14.60 5.98 -28.31
C VAL A 73 -15.67 4.93 -28.04
N VAL A 74 -16.93 5.34 -28.18
CA VAL A 74 -18.06 4.42 -28.26
C VAL A 74 -17.97 3.76 -29.63
N ALA A 75 -17.42 2.55 -29.67
CA ALA A 75 -17.49 1.72 -30.86
C ALA A 75 -18.98 1.41 -31.11
N TRP A 76 -19.61 2.14 -32.02
CA TRP A 76 -20.98 1.87 -32.43
C TRP A 76 -20.99 0.53 -33.16
N GLN A 77 -21.65 -0.47 -32.57
CA GLN A 77 -21.81 -1.77 -33.20
C GLN A 77 -23.13 -1.76 -33.99
N PRO A 78 -23.09 -1.90 -35.33
CA PRO A 78 -24.31 -1.97 -36.11
C PRO A 78 -25.13 -3.19 -35.70
N PRO A 79 -26.46 -3.08 -35.60
CA PRO A 79 -27.29 -4.27 -35.49
C PRO A 79 -27.02 -5.13 -36.73
N THR A 80 -26.60 -6.38 -36.50
CA THR A 80 -26.49 -7.35 -37.59
C THR A 80 -27.91 -7.64 -38.06
N THR A 81 -28.31 -7.01 -39.16
CA THR A 81 -29.51 -7.40 -39.91
C THR A 81 -29.26 -8.81 -40.41
N VAL A 82 -29.77 -9.79 -39.68
CA VAL A 82 -29.83 -11.18 -40.13
C VAL A 82 -30.96 -11.21 -41.15
N GLU A 83 -30.64 -10.89 -42.41
CA GLU A 83 -31.56 -11.11 -43.51
C GLU A 83 -31.46 -12.61 -43.87
N SER A 84 -32.46 -13.38 -43.44
CA SER A 84 -32.67 -14.76 -43.85
C SER A 84 -33.48 -14.81 -45.15
N PRO A 85 -32.91 -15.40 -46.21
CA PRO A 85 -33.65 -16.21 -47.17
C PRO A 85 -33.27 -17.70 -47.10
#